data_AF-A0A948CGJ0-F1
#
_entry.id   AF-A0A948CGJ0-F1
#
_cell.length_a   1.000
_cell.length_b   1.000
_cell.length_c   1.000
_cell.angle_alpha   90.00
_cell.angle_beta   90.00
_cell.angle_gamma   90.00
#
_symmetry.space_group_name_H-M   'P 1'
#
loop_
_entity.id
_entity.type
_entity.pdbx_description
1 polymer ?
#
loop_
_entity_poly.entity_id
_entity_poly.type
_entity_poly.pdbx_seq_one_letter_code
_entity_poly.pdbx_strand_id
1 'polypeptide(L)'
;NDRAEVQEVPYDALARARASRSFPVPTRHTTYFVNWPQILPDLRPTAASALVASVENMQAGATAIIPDTSALPSDAVAAAGVRGVAAFAEDVDRWPGVMSEPELDGTLRALHAFVEKAGTGGGLFRRLQAAFCFEVARLTDCAEVATAGTALLRCADTWSAVAAAGRSDGSTLERWRRVHELAATLPTREDQAVAEMRSAAAELALDEHR
;
A
#
# COMPACT_ATOMS: atom_id res chain seq x y z
N ASN A 1 0.45 15.05 12.15
CA ASN A 1 -0.08 13.92 12.92
C ASN A 1 0.68 13.63 14.20
N ASP A 2 1.96 13.99 14.30
CA ASP A 2 2.72 13.74 15.55
C ASP A 2 2.65 14.95 16.48
N ARG A 3 1.47 15.24 17.01
CA ARG A 3 1.34 16.23 18.08
C ARG A 3 1.30 15.48 19.39
N ALA A 4 2.16 15.89 20.32
CA ALA A 4 2.23 15.30 21.66
C ALA A 4 0.93 15.51 22.45
N GLU A 5 0.17 16.55 22.09
CA GLU A 5 -1.05 16.94 22.76
C GLU A 5 -2.28 16.70 21.87
N VAL A 6 -3.36 16.26 22.52
CA VAL A 6 -4.67 16.10 21.89
C VAL A 6 -5.08 17.43 21.26
N GLN A 7 -5.46 17.39 19.99
CA GLN A 7 -5.98 18.55 19.29
C GLN A 7 -7.49 18.58 19.45
N GLU A 8 -8.00 19.57 20.16
CA GLU A 8 -9.44 19.81 20.23
C GLU A 8 -9.93 20.35 18.88
N VAL A 9 -10.93 19.67 18.31
CA VAL A 9 -11.58 20.09 17.06
C VAL A 9 -13.02 20.46 17.39
N PRO A 10 -13.42 21.74 17.23
CA PRO A 10 -14.80 22.16 17.41
C PRO A 10 -15.78 21.37 16.53
N TYR A 11 -16.97 21.08 17.05
CA TYR A 11 -17.97 20.27 16.33
C TYR A 11 -18.38 20.88 14.98
N ASP A 12 -18.43 22.20 14.87
CA ASP A 12 -18.72 22.91 13.62
C ASP A 12 -17.59 22.71 12.58
N ALA A 13 -16.33 22.71 13.02
CA ALA A 13 -15.18 22.41 12.17
C ALA A 13 -15.21 20.96 11.70
N LEU A 14 -15.56 20.01 12.58
CA LEU A 14 -15.74 18.61 12.21
C LEU A 14 -16.88 18.41 11.20
N ALA A 15 -18.02 19.11 11.38
CA ALA A 15 -19.14 19.06 10.45
C ALA A 15 -18.76 19.59 9.05
N ARG A 16 -18.02 20.72 8.99
CA ARG A 16 -17.48 21.25 7.73
C ARG A 16 -16.52 20.27 7.06
N ALA A 17 -15.61 19.66 7.84
CA ALA A 17 -14.65 18.69 7.31
C ALA A 17 -15.34 17.46 6.72
N ARG A 18 -16.38 16.92 7.40
CA ARG A 18 -17.15 15.76 6.92
C ARG A 18 -17.90 16.00 5.61
N ALA A 19 -18.26 17.25 5.32
CA ALA A 19 -18.95 17.66 4.10
C ALA A 19 -18.01 18.36 3.09
N SER A 20 -16.69 18.27 3.29
CA SER A 20 -15.73 18.95 2.43
C SER A 20 -15.81 18.43 1.00
N ARG A 21 -15.76 19.36 0.04
CA ARG A 21 -15.68 19.08 -1.41
C ARG A 21 -14.29 19.37 -1.99
N SER A 22 -13.31 19.67 -1.13
CA SER A 22 -11.95 20.02 -1.54
C SER A 22 -11.13 18.79 -1.96
N PHE A 23 -9.99 19.05 -2.61
CA PHE A 23 -8.93 18.08 -2.93
C PHE A 23 -8.51 17.22 -1.71
N PRO A 24 -8.07 15.95 -1.88
CA PRO A 24 -7.89 15.20 -3.14
C PRO A 24 -9.19 14.65 -3.75
N VAL A 25 -10.21 14.38 -2.93
CA VAL A 25 -11.55 14.02 -3.37
C VAL A 25 -12.58 14.54 -2.35
N PRO A 26 -13.80 14.93 -2.78
CA PRO A 26 -14.88 15.25 -1.85
C PRO A 26 -15.10 14.11 -0.85
N THR A 27 -15.12 14.42 0.45
CA THR A 27 -15.52 13.47 1.49
C THR A 27 -17.00 13.13 1.30
N ARG A 28 -17.26 11.95 0.72
CA ARG A 28 -18.60 11.37 0.69
C ARG A 28 -18.83 10.71 2.04
N HIS A 29 -19.52 11.40 2.96
CA HIS A 29 -19.92 10.77 4.21
C HIS A 29 -20.95 9.67 3.91
N THR A 30 -20.59 8.41 4.15
CA THR A 30 -21.48 7.27 4.01
C THR A 30 -21.61 6.57 5.35
N THR A 31 -22.84 6.31 5.76
CA THR A 31 -23.12 5.44 6.90
C THR A 31 -23.27 4.02 6.38
N TYR A 32 -22.49 3.10 6.91
CA TYR A 32 -22.61 1.67 6.63
C TYR A 32 -23.33 1.00 7.78
N PHE A 33 -24.40 0.26 7.49
CA PHE A 33 -25.01 -0.66 8.44
C PHE A 33 -24.33 -2.02 8.26
N VAL A 34 -23.54 -2.42 9.25
CA VAL A 34 -22.87 -3.73 9.24
C VAL A 34 -23.79 -4.75 9.88
N ASN A 35 -24.28 -5.68 9.07
CA ASN A 35 -25.05 -6.83 9.55
C ASN A 35 -24.08 -7.99 9.84
N TRP A 36 -23.85 -8.27 11.12
CA TRP A 36 -22.99 -9.37 11.53
C TRP A 36 -23.70 -10.70 11.36
N PRO A 37 -23.08 -11.71 10.73
CA PRO A 37 -23.69 -13.02 10.58
C PRO A 37 -23.80 -13.70 11.96
N GLN A 38 -24.88 -14.45 12.18
CA GLN A 38 -25.04 -15.24 13.40
C GLN A 38 -24.11 -16.46 13.45
N ILE A 39 -23.68 -16.93 12.28
CA ILE A 39 -22.76 -18.06 12.10
C ILE A 39 -21.68 -17.59 11.13
N LEU A 40 -20.42 -17.73 11.52
CA LEU A 40 -19.31 -17.37 10.64
C LEU A 40 -19.24 -18.34 9.45
N PRO A 41 -18.93 -17.86 8.23
CA PRO A 41 -18.68 -18.73 7.10
C PRO A 41 -17.41 -19.57 7.34
N ASP A 42 -17.27 -20.66 6.58
CA ASP A 42 -16.05 -21.48 6.64
C ASP A 42 -14.82 -20.64 6.25
N LEU A 43 -13.75 -20.80 7.01
CA LEU A 43 -12.55 -19.98 6.92
C LEU A 43 -11.82 -20.19 5.59
N ARG A 44 -11.69 -21.42 5.13
CA ARG A 44 -10.91 -21.74 3.92
C ARG A 44 -11.46 -21.06 2.66
N PRO A 45 -12.72 -21.29 2.25
CA PRO A 45 -13.28 -20.62 1.06
C PRO A 45 -13.37 -19.10 1.25
N THR A 46 -13.64 -18.62 2.47
CA THR A 46 -13.66 -17.17 2.76
C THR A 46 -12.29 -16.53 2.58
N ALA A 47 -11.22 -17.17 3.08
CA ALA A 47 -9.86 -16.69 2.94
C ALA A 47 -9.37 -16.79 1.49
N ALA A 48 -9.71 -17.86 0.77
CA ALA A 48 -9.45 -17.97 -0.67
C ALA A 48 -10.05 -16.80 -1.45
N SER A 49 -11.34 -16.51 -1.22
CA SER A 49 -12.04 -15.39 -1.85
C SER A 49 -11.40 -14.03 -1.50
N ALA A 50 -11.01 -13.83 -0.24
CA ALA A 50 -10.34 -12.61 0.20
C ALA A 50 -8.96 -12.41 -0.46
N LEU A 51 -8.19 -13.48 -0.65
CA LEU A 51 -6.91 -13.45 -1.36
C LEU A 51 -7.10 -13.11 -2.84
N VAL A 52 -8.08 -13.74 -3.52
CA VAL A 52 -8.43 -13.40 -4.91
C VAL A 52 -8.81 -11.93 -5.04
N ALA A 53 -9.72 -11.44 -4.19
CA ALA A 53 -10.15 -10.04 -4.21
C ALA A 53 -8.98 -9.08 -3.94
N SER A 54 -8.04 -9.45 -3.06
CA SER A 54 -6.83 -8.65 -2.79
C SER A 54 -5.93 -8.57 -4.01
N VAL A 55 -5.68 -9.70 -4.68
CA VAL A 55 -4.90 -9.78 -5.92
C VAL A 55 -5.54 -8.94 -7.02
N GLU A 56 -6.85 -9.08 -7.23
CA GLU A 56 -7.58 -8.32 -8.24
C GLU A 56 -7.47 -6.82 -7.97
N ASN A 57 -7.65 -6.38 -6.73
CA ASN A 57 -7.49 -4.97 -6.35
C ASN A 57 -6.06 -4.46 -6.55
N MET A 58 -5.04 -5.27 -6.28
CA MET A 58 -3.64 -4.89 -6.51
C MET A 58 -3.30 -4.79 -8.00
N GLN A 59 -4.02 -5.49 -8.87
CA GLN A 59 -3.78 -5.50 -10.32
C GLN A 59 -4.71 -4.57 -11.11
N ALA A 60 -5.85 -4.21 -10.51
CA ALA A 60 -6.81 -3.28 -11.08
C ALA A 60 -6.12 -1.95 -11.44
N GLY A 61 -6.51 -1.39 -12.59
CA GLY A 61 -6.05 -0.07 -13.04
C GLY A 61 -6.55 1.05 -12.14
N ALA A 62 -6.02 2.25 -12.36
CA ALA A 62 -6.16 3.46 -11.53
C ALA A 62 -7.59 4.04 -11.37
N THR A 63 -8.64 3.24 -11.41
CA THR A 63 -10.04 3.69 -11.37
C THR A 63 -10.59 4.02 -9.98
N ALA A 64 -9.78 4.15 -8.91
CA ALA A 64 -10.35 4.30 -7.57
C ALA A 64 -9.77 5.38 -6.63
N ILE A 65 -8.56 5.91 -6.83
CA ILE A 65 -7.97 6.84 -5.84
C ILE A 65 -8.05 8.30 -6.30
N ILE A 66 -7.72 8.60 -7.57
CA ILE A 66 -7.86 9.93 -8.16
C ILE A 66 -8.93 9.83 -9.26
N PRO A 67 -10.19 10.15 -8.96
CA PRO A 67 -11.31 9.98 -9.90
C PRO A 67 -11.25 10.95 -11.08
N ASP A 68 -10.42 12.00 -10.99
CA ASP A 68 -10.22 13.00 -12.03
C ASP A 68 -8.74 13.38 -12.14
N THR A 69 -8.03 12.76 -13.09
CA THR A 69 -6.63 13.08 -13.38
C THR A 69 -6.48 14.41 -14.12
N SER A 70 -7.56 15.05 -14.61
CA SER A 70 -7.50 16.36 -15.26
C SER A 70 -7.16 17.50 -14.29
N ALA A 71 -7.31 17.26 -12.99
CA ALA A 71 -6.89 18.18 -11.93
C ALA A 71 -5.38 18.10 -11.61
N LEU A 72 -4.66 17.13 -12.19
CA LEU A 72 -3.21 16.99 -12.01
C LEU A 72 -2.44 17.80 -13.07
N PRO A 73 -1.21 18.22 -12.76
CA PRO A 73 -0.29 18.76 -13.76
C PRO A 73 -0.17 17.83 -14.98
N SER A 74 0.05 18.40 -16.18
CA SER A 74 0.11 17.65 -17.43
C SER A 74 1.25 16.62 -17.49
N ASP A 75 2.28 16.81 -16.67
CA ASP A 75 3.45 15.96 -16.49
C ASP A 75 3.34 15.01 -15.28
N ALA A 76 2.19 15.01 -14.59
CA ALA A 76 1.99 14.14 -13.43
C ALA A 76 1.92 12.66 -13.82
N VAL A 77 2.63 11.83 -13.07
CA VAL A 77 2.56 10.37 -13.19
C VAL A 77 1.35 9.86 -12.39
N ALA A 78 0.37 9.27 -13.08
CA ALA A 78 -0.82 8.69 -12.47
C ALA A 78 -0.90 7.18 -12.76
N ALA A 79 -0.59 6.37 -11.75
CA ALA A 79 -0.71 4.91 -11.80
C ALA A 79 -1.13 4.36 -10.43
N ALA A 80 -1.63 3.12 -10.40
CA ALA A 80 -2.12 2.48 -9.19
C ALA A 80 -1.78 0.99 -9.15
N GLY A 81 -1.92 0.37 -7.97
CA GLY A 81 -1.63 -1.04 -7.78
C GLY A 81 -0.16 -1.38 -8.10
N VAL A 82 0.08 -2.60 -8.54
CA VAL A 82 1.43 -3.08 -8.91
C VAL A 82 2.03 -2.27 -10.07
N ARG A 83 1.21 -1.81 -11.01
CA ARG A 83 1.65 -0.90 -12.09
C ARG A 83 2.13 0.45 -11.54
N GLY A 84 1.47 0.96 -10.51
CA GLY A 84 1.91 2.17 -9.79
C GLY A 84 3.27 1.99 -9.11
N VAL A 85 3.54 0.79 -8.60
CA VAL A 85 4.86 0.47 -8.01
C VAL A 85 5.96 0.44 -9.09
N ALA A 86 5.67 -0.13 -10.26
CA ALA A 86 6.59 -0.09 -11.40
C ALA A 86 6.85 1.34 -11.89
N ALA A 87 5.79 2.13 -12.04
CA ALA A 87 5.91 3.54 -12.43
C ALA A 87 6.70 4.36 -11.39
N PHE A 88 6.50 4.12 -10.10
CA PHE A 88 7.28 4.74 -9.03
C PHE A 88 8.77 4.39 -9.12
N ALA A 89 9.11 3.11 -9.34
CA ALA A 89 10.50 2.67 -9.45
C ALA A 89 11.21 3.30 -10.66
N GLU A 90 10.51 3.43 -11.80
CA GLU A 90 11.01 4.11 -13.00
C GLU A 90 11.16 5.62 -12.78
N ASP A 91 10.20 6.25 -12.11
CA ASP A 91 10.20 7.69 -11.85
C ASP A 91 11.35 8.11 -10.92
N VAL A 92 11.61 7.33 -9.87
CA VAL A 92 12.72 7.57 -8.92
C VAL A 92 14.08 7.68 -9.61
N ASP A 93 14.33 6.89 -10.66
CA ASP A 93 15.58 6.95 -11.44
C ASP A 93 15.80 8.32 -12.10
N ARG A 94 14.70 9.00 -12.47
CA ARG A 94 14.75 10.27 -13.20
C ARG A 94 14.91 11.49 -12.31
N TRP A 95 14.63 11.38 -11.01
CA TRP A 95 14.55 12.52 -10.09
C TRP A 95 15.77 13.45 -10.11
N PRO A 96 17.03 12.96 -10.11
CA PRO A 96 18.20 13.86 -10.15
C PRO A 96 18.33 14.66 -11.44
N GLY A 97 17.69 14.23 -12.53
CA GLY A 97 17.67 14.94 -13.81
C GLY A 97 16.56 15.98 -13.94
N VAL A 98 15.55 15.95 -13.05
CA VAL A 98 14.36 16.82 -13.12
C VAL A 98 14.14 17.69 -11.88
N MET A 99 14.86 17.43 -10.79
CA MET A 99 14.82 18.20 -9.54
C MET A 99 16.16 18.87 -9.27
N SER A 100 16.14 20.08 -8.70
CA SER A 100 17.33 20.66 -8.08
C SER A 100 17.72 19.87 -6.82
N GLU A 101 18.96 20.03 -6.36
CA GLU A 101 19.45 19.28 -5.18
C GLU A 101 18.62 19.51 -3.90
N PRO A 102 18.19 20.74 -3.56
CA PRO A 102 17.29 20.95 -2.42
C PRO A 102 15.91 20.30 -2.58
N GLU A 103 15.35 20.30 -3.79
CA GLU A 103 14.07 19.66 -4.09
C GLU A 103 14.17 18.14 -3.98
N LEU A 104 15.27 17.57 -4.48
CA LEU A 104 15.56 16.14 -4.35
C LEU A 104 15.74 15.74 -2.89
N ASP A 105 16.51 16.50 -2.09
CA ASP A 105 16.68 16.22 -0.66
C ASP A 105 15.33 16.24 0.09
N GLY A 106 14.53 17.28 -0.15
CA GLY A 106 13.19 17.38 0.43
C GLY A 106 12.28 16.21 0.04
N THR A 107 12.29 15.82 -1.24
CA THR A 107 11.49 14.70 -1.77
C THR A 107 11.90 13.36 -1.17
N LEU A 108 13.21 13.08 -1.09
CA LEU A 108 13.73 11.85 -0.46
C LEU A 108 13.31 11.75 1.01
N ARG A 109 13.39 12.86 1.77
CA ARG A 109 12.98 12.88 3.18
C ARG A 109 11.47 12.69 3.34
N ALA A 110 10.69 13.20 2.41
CA ALA A 110 9.23 13.09 2.41
C ALA A 110 8.75 11.64 2.22
N LEU A 111 9.53 10.76 1.59
CA LEU A 111 9.19 9.33 1.43
C LEU A 111 8.77 8.67 2.74
N HIS A 112 9.45 8.97 3.84
CA HIS A 112 9.06 8.42 5.14
C HIS A 112 7.67 8.84 5.59
N ALA A 113 7.26 10.09 5.33
CA ALA A 113 5.93 10.54 5.67
C ALA A 113 4.87 9.76 4.88
N PHE A 114 5.11 9.47 3.60
CA PHE A 114 4.16 8.73 2.78
C PHE A 114 4.13 7.23 3.09
N VAL A 115 5.29 6.61 3.28
CA VAL A 115 5.39 5.16 3.52
C VAL A 115 4.99 4.78 4.94
N GLU A 116 5.52 5.48 5.95
CA GLU A 116 5.37 5.07 7.36
C GLU A 116 4.24 5.81 8.09
N LYS A 117 4.08 7.12 7.86
CA LYS A 117 3.12 7.93 8.65
C LYS A 117 1.72 7.96 8.05
N ALA A 118 1.63 8.29 6.76
CA ALA A 118 0.36 8.28 6.04
C ALA A 118 -0.09 6.85 5.72
N GLY A 119 0.85 5.89 5.67
CA GLY A 119 0.59 4.49 5.33
C GLY A 119 0.19 4.28 3.87
N THR A 120 0.17 5.34 3.05
CA THR A 120 -0.25 5.32 1.65
C THR A 120 0.86 4.86 0.70
N GLY A 121 2.12 4.93 1.13
CA GLY A 121 3.30 4.45 0.39
C GLY A 121 3.56 2.95 0.52
N GLY A 122 2.59 2.16 0.96
CA GLY A 122 2.57 0.72 0.71
C GLY A 122 3.00 -0.21 1.85
N GLY A 123 3.84 0.23 2.79
CA GLY A 123 4.34 -0.63 3.87
C GLY A 123 3.24 -1.19 4.79
N LEU A 124 2.32 -0.32 5.25
CA LEU A 124 1.27 -0.69 6.20
C LEU A 124 0.33 -1.77 5.67
N PHE A 125 -0.23 -1.58 4.46
CA PHE A 125 -1.20 -2.52 3.90
C PHE A 125 -0.59 -3.91 3.67
N ARG A 126 0.68 -3.99 3.26
CA ARG A 126 1.39 -5.25 3.10
C ARG A 126 1.61 -5.97 4.43
N ARG A 127 1.87 -5.25 5.52
CA ARG A 127 1.94 -5.84 6.86
C ARG A 127 0.59 -6.38 7.31
N LEU A 128 -0.50 -5.66 7.03
CA LEU A 128 -1.86 -6.14 7.33
C LEU A 128 -2.20 -7.41 6.55
N GLN A 129 -1.90 -7.44 5.25
CA GLN A 129 -2.10 -8.63 4.42
C GLN A 129 -1.21 -9.80 4.87
N ALA A 130 0.04 -9.54 5.27
CA ALA A 130 0.95 -10.56 5.80
C ALA A 130 0.41 -11.15 7.11
N ALA A 131 -0.05 -10.31 8.04
CA ALA A 131 -0.64 -10.75 9.31
C ALA A 131 -1.90 -11.59 9.09
N PHE A 132 -2.77 -11.17 8.15
CA PHE A 132 -3.90 -11.98 7.71
C PHE A 132 -3.45 -13.36 7.21
N CYS A 133 -2.45 -13.42 6.32
CA CYS A 133 -1.95 -14.68 5.79
C CYS A 133 -1.39 -15.59 6.90
N PHE A 134 -0.57 -15.05 7.81
CA PHE A 134 -0.02 -15.87 8.89
C PHE A 134 -1.10 -16.43 9.81
N GLU A 135 -2.14 -15.66 10.11
CA GLU A 135 -3.24 -16.15 10.95
C GLU A 135 -4.08 -17.20 10.23
N VAL A 136 -4.40 -17.01 8.95
CA VAL A 136 -5.09 -18.03 8.15
C VAL A 136 -4.26 -19.30 8.07
N ALA A 137 -2.96 -19.21 7.75
CA ALA A 137 -2.07 -20.35 7.68
C ALA A 137 -2.02 -21.14 9.00
N ARG A 138 -1.97 -20.43 10.13
CA ARG A 138 -1.99 -21.04 11.47
C ARG A 138 -3.29 -21.79 11.76
N LEU A 139 -4.42 -21.26 11.29
CA LEU A 139 -5.75 -21.84 11.51
C LEU A 139 -6.11 -22.95 10.53
N THR A 140 -5.51 -22.96 9.34
CA THR A 140 -5.84 -23.92 8.26
C THR A 140 -4.73 -24.92 7.97
N ASP A 141 -3.56 -24.78 8.64
CA ASP A 141 -2.33 -25.54 8.40
C ASP A 141 -1.87 -25.51 6.93
N CYS A 142 -2.09 -24.37 6.25
CA CYS A 142 -1.78 -24.20 4.83
C CYS A 142 -0.45 -23.45 4.64
N ALA A 143 0.57 -24.16 4.18
CA ALA A 143 1.94 -23.64 4.03
C ALA A 143 2.06 -22.59 2.91
N GLU A 144 1.25 -22.71 1.87
CA GLU A 144 1.16 -21.78 0.74
C GLU A 144 0.72 -20.40 1.21
N VAL A 145 -0.24 -20.36 2.15
CA VAL A 145 -0.70 -19.10 2.76
C VAL A 145 0.41 -18.47 3.61
N ALA A 146 1.18 -19.26 4.37
CA ALA A 146 2.34 -18.74 5.10
C ALA A 146 3.42 -18.19 4.15
N THR A 147 3.61 -18.83 2.99
CA THR A 147 4.53 -18.37 1.94
C THR A 147 4.11 -17.03 1.36
N ALA A 148 2.80 -16.87 1.06
CA ALA A 148 2.23 -15.58 0.65
C ALA A 148 2.43 -14.49 1.72
N GLY A 149 2.19 -14.81 3.00
CA GLY A 149 2.44 -13.90 4.12
C GLY A 149 3.90 -13.44 4.20
N THR A 150 4.84 -14.35 3.98
CA THR A 150 6.27 -14.01 3.96
C THR A 150 6.62 -13.12 2.76
N ALA A 151 6.05 -13.36 1.58
CA ALA A 151 6.27 -12.51 0.42
C ALA A 151 5.75 -11.08 0.63
N LEU A 152 4.57 -10.94 1.21
CA LEU A 152 3.99 -9.64 1.59
C LEU A 152 4.83 -8.90 2.63
N LEU A 153 5.33 -9.60 3.65
CA LEU A 153 6.20 -9.00 4.66
C LEU A 153 7.50 -8.48 4.03
N ARG A 154 8.11 -9.23 3.11
CA ARG A 154 9.29 -8.77 2.36
C ARG A 154 9.00 -7.51 1.55
N CYS A 155 7.82 -7.39 0.95
CA CYS A 155 7.42 -6.17 0.26
C CYS A 155 7.31 -5.00 1.25
N ALA A 156 6.66 -5.21 2.39
CA ALA A 156 6.54 -4.21 3.44
C ALA A 156 7.90 -3.71 3.95
N ASP A 157 8.82 -4.62 4.25
CA ASP A 157 10.16 -4.29 4.73
C ASP A 157 10.98 -3.56 3.67
N THR A 158 10.79 -3.88 2.39
CA THR A 158 11.44 -3.16 1.29
C THR A 158 10.95 -1.72 1.18
N TRP A 159 9.63 -1.50 1.31
CA TRP A 159 9.07 -0.15 1.40
C TRP A 159 9.61 0.63 2.59
N SER A 160 9.66 0.01 3.78
CA SER A 160 10.26 0.62 4.97
C SER A 160 11.74 0.94 4.77
N ALA A 161 12.49 0.10 4.06
CA ALA A 161 13.89 0.36 3.72
C ALA A 161 14.04 1.55 2.76
N VAL A 162 13.18 1.69 1.75
CA VAL A 162 13.14 2.87 0.87
C VAL A 162 12.94 4.15 1.69
N ALA A 163 11.97 4.15 2.60
CA ALA A 163 11.69 5.27 3.48
C ALA A 163 12.86 5.60 4.43
N ALA A 164 13.52 4.58 4.96
CA ALA A 164 14.68 4.75 5.83
C ALA A 164 15.87 5.34 5.06
N ALA A 165 16.13 4.85 3.84
CA ALA A 165 17.19 5.36 2.97
C ALA A 165 16.98 6.84 2.61
N GLY A 166 15.74 7.25 2.31
CA GLY A 166 15.42 8.65 2.01
C GLY A 166 15.66 9.63 3.18
N ARG A 167 15.73 9.12 4.42
CA ARG A 167 16.02 9.93 5.62
C ARG A 167 17.39 9.67 6.25
N SER A 168 18.22 8.81 5.67
CA SER A 168 19.51 8.49 6.26
C SER A 168 20.46 9.69 6.22
N ASP A 169 21.51 9.62 7.03
CA ASP A 169 22.64 10.53 6.90
C ASP A 169 23.37 10.29 5.56
N GLY A 170 24.14 11.27 5.11
CA GLY A 170 24.89 11.23 3.84
C GLY A 170 24.53 12.37 2.89
N SER A 171 25.16 12.38 1.71
CA SER A 171 24.81 13.33 0.64
C SER A 171 23.47 12.98 0.00
N THR A 172 22.82 13.97 -0.62
CA THR A 172 21.56 13.80 -1.35
C THR A 172 21.66 12.73 -2.44
N LEU A 173 22.80 12.69 -3.15
CA LEU A 173 23.04 11.70 -4.20
C LEU A 173 23.22 10.28 -3.67
N GLU A 174 23.90 10.10 -2.53
CA GLU A 174 24.05 8.78 -1.88
C GLU A 174 22.70 8.24 -1.40
N ARG A 175 21.89 9.09 -0.75
CA ARG A 175 20.52 8.73 -0.37
C ARG A 175 19.68 8.33 -1.57
N TRP A 176 19.70 9.13 -2.64
CA TRP A 176 18.97 8.84 -3.87
C TRP A 176 19.39 7.48 -4.46
N ARG A 177 20.69 7.21 -4.60
CA ARG A 177 21.19 5.91 -5.12
C ARG A 177 20.61 4.76 -4.31
N ARG A 178 20.62 4.87 -2.98
CA ARG A 178 20.10 3.81 -2.11
C ARG A 178 18.58 3.64 -2.25
N VAL A 179 17.84 4.75 -2.33
CA VAL A 179 16.40 4.75 -2.59
C VAL A 179 16.10 4.10 -3.94
N HIS A 180 16.82 4.48 -5.00
CA HIS A 180 16.69 3.93 -6.34
C HIS A 180 16.95 2.42 -6.37
N GLU A 181 18.06 1.95 -5.80
CA GLU A 181 18.39 0.52 -5.71
C GLU A 181 17.28 -0.30 -5.04
N LEU A 182 16.73 0.20 -3.92
CA LEU A 182 15.68 -0.49 -3.19
C LEU A 182 14.35 -0.44 -3.95
N ALA A 183 14.00 0.72 -4.49
CA ALA A 183 12.78 0.94 -5.27
C ALA A 183 12.75 0.07 -6.53
N ALA A 184 13.89 -0.09 -7.21
CA ALA A 184 14.02 -0.95 -8.38
C ALA A 184 13.70 -2.43 -8.09
N THR A 185 13.82 -2.88 -6.84
CA THR A 185 13.44 -4.26 -6.45
C THR A 185 11.96 -4.43 -6.14
N LEU A 186 11.23 -3.34 -5.88
CA LEU A 186 9.82 -3.41 -5.48
C LEU A 186 8.95 -4.12 -6.52
N PRO A 187 9.00 -3.81 -7.84
CA PRO A 187 8.08 -4.40 -8.80
C PRO A 187 8.14 -5.94 -8.81
N THR A 188 9.35 -6.52 -8.86
CA THR A 188 9.52 -7.98 -8.82
C THR A 188 9.01 -8.58 -7.51
N ARG A 189 9.18 -7.89 -6.38
CA ARG A 189 8.68 -8.37 -5.08
C ARG A 189 7.15 -8.34 -5.02
N GLU A 190 6.53 -7.28 -5.55
CA GLU A 190 5.07 -7.18 -5.66
C GLU A 190 4.49 -8.28 -6.55
N ASP A 191 5.09 -8.51 -7.72
CA ASP A 191 4.69 -9.57 -8.64
C ASP A 191 4.80 -10.95 -7.99
N GLN A 192 5.90 -11.19 -7.25
CA GLN A 192 6.05 -12.42 -6.47
C GLN A 192 4.95 -12.54 -5.42
N ALA A 193 4.71 -11.51 -4.60
CA ALA A 193 3.67 -11.56 -3.58
C ALA A 193 2.28 -11.84 -4.18
N VAL A 194 1.96 -11.23 -5.33
CA VAL A 194 0.73 -11.51 -6.08
C VAL A 194 0.65 -12.96 -6.56
N ALA A 195 1.75 -13.51 -7.08
CA ALA A 195 1.79 -14.90 -7.50
C ALA A 195 1.58 -15.87 -6.32
N GLU A 196 2.24 -15.63 -5.19
CA GLU A 196 2.08 -16.45 -3.98
C GLU A 196 0.65 -16.37 -3.43
N MET A 197 0.04 -15.18 -3.40
CA MET A 197 -1.36 -15.02 -2.97
C MET A 197 -2.33 -15.79 -3.87
N ARG A 198 -2.10 -15.84 -5.18
CA ARG A 198 -2.90 -16.66 -6.10
C ARG A 198 -2.73 -18.14 -5.85
N SER A 199 -1.50 -18.60 -5.61
CA SER A 199 -1.22 -20.00 -5.28
C SER A 199 -1.92 -20.41 -3.99
N ALA A 200 -1.80 -19.58 -2.95
CA ALA A 200 -2.46 -19.78 -1.67
C ALA A 200 -4.00 -19.80 -1.79
N ALA A 201 -4.57 -18.94 -2.61
CA ALA A 201 -6.01 -18.93 -2.86
C ALA A 201 -6.49 -20.22 -3.55
N ALA A 202 -5.73 -20.71 -4.53
CA ALA A 202 -6.04 -21.97 -5.20
C ALA A 202 -5.96 -23.16 -4.24
N GLU A 203 -4.94 -23.21 -3.39
CA GLU A 203 -4.77 -24.29 -2.40
C GLU A 203 -5.93 -24.34 -1.40
N LEU A 204 -6.31 -23.19 -0.84
CA LEU A 204 -7.44 -23.10 0.08
C LEU A 204 -8.79 -23.51 -0.55
N ALA A 205 -8.92 -23.42 -1.88
CA ALA A 205 -10.13 -23.81 -2.61
C ALA A 205 -10.17 -25.30 -2.99
N LEU A 206 -9.02 -25.99 -3.07
CA LEU A 206 -8.95 -27.40 -3.49
C LEU A 206 -9.46 -28.37 -2.43
N ASP A 207 -9.27 -28.06 -1.15
CA ASP A 207 -9.67 -28.94 -0.05
C ASP A 207 -11.18 -28.89 0.29
N GLU A 208 -12.01 -28.23 -0.53
CA GLU A 208 -13.48 -28.38 -0.46
C GLU A 208 -13.97 -29.80 -0.81
N HIS A 209 -13.12 -30.63 -1.42
CA HIS A 209 -13.51 -31.89 -2.06
C HIS A 209 -12.91 -33.18 -1.42
N ARG A 210 -12.31 -33.10 -0.22
CA ARG A 210 -11.85 -34.28 0.54
C ARG A 210 -12.59 -34.42 1.86
#